data_AF-H8KNZ3-F1
#
_entry.id   AF-H8KNZ3-F1
#
_cell.length_a   1.000
_cell.length_b   1.000
_cell.length_c   1.000
_cell.angle_alpha   90.00
_cell.angle_beta   90.00
_cell.angle_gamma   90.00
#
_symmetry.space_group_name_H-M   'P 1'
#
loop_
_entity.id
_entity.type
_entity.pdbx_description
1 polymer ?
#
loop_
_entity_poly.entity_id
_entity_poly.type
_entity_poly.pdbx_seq_one_letter_code
_entity_poly.pdbx_strand_id
1 'polypeptide(L)'
;MRFLLAGTLCSLLLLPLGTANASFKWGFFAHMQINRMAVFTLPPEMFGFYKRNLEYLTKHAVDPDKMRYLVKEEGARHFMDLDHYPELLATKKLMRWNDAVTLYSEDTLQSKGILPWNIELTLNRLTKAFVERDSAKILRYSAYLGHYLADASVPLHTTSNYNGQLTGQKGIHGFWETRLPVLFSSSYDQLPGRAGYIDHPLDYVWKHILQCHNAVDSVLKFEAKLNSEMASEQKYGLVEKNKMMVSDYSEKYSEKYHQQLNGMVERQMISAIHIIGCYWYTAWKNAGQPSLNNWKIRKDDDESPVDSLSVTKRTFKVREEE
;
A
#
# COMPACT_ATOMS: atom_id res chain seq x y z
N MET A 1 -65.94 -30.60 29.81
CA MET A 1 -64.64 -30.77 29.13
C MET A 1 -64.37 -29.52 28.30
N ARG A 2 -63.45 -28.67 28.76
CA ARG A 2 -63.03 -27.45 28.04
C ARG A 2 -61.77 -27.79 27.22
N PHE A 3 -61.82 -27.58 25.91
CA PHE A 3 -60.64 -27.67 25.05
C PHE A 3 -59.88 -26.34 25.10
N LEU A 4 -58.63 -26.38 25.60
CA LEU A 4 -57.67 -25.28 25.52
C LEU A 4 -56.87 -25.44 24.22
N LEU A 5 -57.06 -24.50 23.29
CA LEU A 5 -56.19 -24.32 22.12
C LEU A 5 -54.95 -23.55 22.56
N ALA A 6 -53.80 -24.23 22.60
CA ALA A 6 -52.51 -23.61 22.84
C ALA A 6 -52.04 -22.88 21.57
N GLY A 7 -52.14 -21.55 21.57
CA GLY A 7 -51.54 -20.69 20.55
C GLY A 7 -50.03 -20.63 20.73
N THR A 8 -49.29 -21.21 19.79
CA THR A 8 -47.82 -21.12 19.74
C THR A 8 -47.45 -19.74 19.19
N LEU A 9 -47.03 -18.83 20.07
CA LEU A 9 -46.51 -17.52 19.70
C LEU A 9 -45.12 -17.73 19.06
N CYS A 10 -45.05 -17.65 17.74
CA CYS A 10 -43.81 -17.76 16.98
C CYS A 10 -43.05 -16.43 17.12
N SER A 11 -42.17 -16.35 18.12
CA SER A 11 -41.26 -15.22 18.32
C SER A 11 -40.29 -15.15 17.13
N LEU A 12 -40.52 -14.19 16.23
CA LEU A 12 -39.56 -13.76 15.21
C LEU A 12 -38.29 -13.27 15.92
N LEU A 13 -37.29 -14.15 16.03
CA LEU A 13 -35.92 -13.76 16.33
C LEU A 13 -35.41 -12.88 15.18
N LEU A 14 -35.43 -11.57 15.40
CA LEU A 14 -34.60 -10.61 14.67
C LEU A 14 -33.14 -10.97 14.93
N LEU A 15 -32.58 -11.82 14.05
CA LEU A 15 -31.14 -12.02 13.95
C LEU A 15 -30.50 -10.66 13.67
N PRO A 16 -29.53 -10.20 14.49
CA PRO A 16 -28.76 -9.03 14.13
C PRO A 16 -28.01 -9.37 12.84
N LEU A 17 -28.31 -8.64 11.76
CA LEU A 17 -27.46 -8.61 10.58
C LEU A 17 -26.08 -8.12 11.05
N GLY A 18 -25.19 -9.06 11.33
CA GLY A 18 -23.78 -8.76 11.53
C GLY A 18 -23.30 -8.05 10.28
N THR A 19 -22.88 -6.80 10.43
CA THR A 19 -22.20 -6.05 9.38
C THR A 19 -20.93 -6.80 9.06
N ALA A 20 -20.98 -7.61 7.99
CA ALA A 20 -19.81 -8.27 7.45
C ALA A 20 -18.85 -7.18 6.96
N ASN A 21 -17.82 -6.89 7.76
CA ASN A 21 -16.65 -6.09 7.38
C ASN A 21 -15.80 -6.83 6.33
N ALA A 22 -16.42 -7.29 5.24
CA ALA A 22 -15.75 -7.93 4.12
C ALA A 22 -15.17 -6.91 3.12
N SER A 23 -15.47 -5.62 3.29
CA SER A 23 -15.04 -4.51 2.41
C SER A 23 -13.53 -4.39 2.19
N PHE A 24 -12.71 -5.00 3.05
CA PHE A 24 -11.26 -4.78 3.09
C PHE A 24 -10.46 -5.60 2.07
N LYS A 25 -10.99 -6.68 1.49
CA LYS A 25 -10.15 -7.59 0.69
C LYS A 25 -9.73 -7.06 -0.69
N TRP A 26 -10.43 -6.07 -1.23
CA TRP A 26 -10.21 -5.62 -2.61
C TRP A 26 -9.36 -4.35 -2.71
N GLY A 27 -9.52 -3.38 -1.80
CA GLY A 27 -8.74 -2.13 -1.79
C GLY A 27 -7.24 -2.31 -1.52
N PHE A 28 -6.86 -3.38 -0.83
CA PHE A 28 -5.45 -3.61 -0.46
C PHE A 28 -4.78 -4.78 -1.19
N PHE A 29 -5.43 -5.33 -2.22
CA PHE A 29 -4.95 -6.52 -2.92
C PHE A 29 -3.51 -6.37 -3.43
N ALA A 30 -3.19 -5.23 -4.03
CA ALA A 30 -1.87 -4.96 -4.60
C ALA A 30 -0.77 -5.00 -3.53
N HIS A 31 -0.97 -4.29 -2.41
CA HIS A 31 -0.04 -4.28 -1.27
C HIS A 31 0.27 -5.68 -0.72
N MET A 32 -0.79 -6.48 -0.53
CA MET A 32 -0.68 -7.87 -0.08
C MET A 32 0.12 -8.72 -1.06
N GLN A 33 -0.21 -8.63 -2.36
CA GLN A 33 0.43 -9.40 -3.42
C GLN A 33 1.90 -9.00 -3.58
N ILE A 34 2.21 -7.70 -3.58
CA ILE A 34 3.56 -7.16 -3.71
C ILE A 34 4.46 -7.65 -2.55
N ASN A 35 4.00 -7.54 -1.30
CA ASN A 35 4.75 -8.00 -0.13
C ASN A 35 4.97 -9.52 -0.16
N ARG A 36 3.93 -10.27 -0.55
CA ARG A 36 4.03 -11.73 -0.72
C ARG A 36 5.10 -12.08 -1.74
N MET A 37 5.09 -11.43 -2.90
CA MET A 37 6.04 -11.71 -3.98
C MET A 37 7.47 -11.29 -3.65
N ALA A 38 7.65 -10.22 -2.86
CA ALA A 38 8.98 -9.75 -2.46
C ALA A 38 9.78 -10.81 -1.70
N VAL A 39 9.11 -11.71 -0.97
CA VAL A 39 9.77 -12.85 -0.28
C VAL A 39 10.57 -13.72 -1.25
N PHE A 40 10.10 -13.90 -2.49
CA PHE A 40 10.74 -14.77 -3.47
C PHE A 40 11.96 -14.14 -4.16
N THR A 41 12.24 -12.87 -3.89
CA THR A 41 13.46 -12.18 -4.34
C THR A 41 14.64 -12.42 -3.41
N LEU A 42 14.38 -12.87 -2.17
CA LEU A 42 15.36 -12.92 -1.10
C LEU A 42 16.42 -14.02 -1.30
N PRO A 43 17.65 -13.81 -0.81
CA PRO A 43 18.69 -14.83 -0.86
C PRO A 43 18.37 -16.03 0.04
N PRO A 44 18.98 -17.20 -0.19
CA PRO A 44 18.68 -18.44 0.54
C PRO A 44 18.72 -18.31 2.07
N GLU A 45 19.65 -17.50 2.59
CA GLU A 45 19.87 -17.25 4.02
C GLU A 45 18.68 -16.56 4.69
N MET A 46 17.92 -15.77 3.92
CA MET A 46 16.74 -15.07 4.40
C MET A 46 15.44 -15.78 4.03
N PHE A 47 15.41 -16.39 2.85
CA PHE A 47 14.22 -16.95 2.23
C PHE A 47 13.47 -17.91 3.17
N GLY A 48 14.18 -18.79 3.87
CA GLY A 48 13.56 -19.75 4.78
C GLY A 48 12.75 -19.10 5.91
N PHE A 49 13.24 -18.02 6.50
CA PHE A 49 12.54 -17.29 7.56
C PHE A 49 11.31 -16.55 7.01
N TYR A 50 11.47 -15.81 5.91
CA TYR A 50 10.37 -15.03 5.33
C TYR A 50 9.28 -15.94 4.75
N LYS A 51 9.64 -17.04 4.08
CA LYS A 51 8.67 -17.99 3.52
C LYS A 51 7.80 -18.65 4.59
N ARG A 52 8.37 -18.99 5.76
CA ARG A 52 7.58 -19.54 6.88
C ARG A 52 6.56 -18.55 7.44
N ASN A 53 6.82 -17.25 7.29
CA ASN A 53 5.98 -16.16 7.80
C ASN A 53 5.28 -15.39 6.68
N LEU A 54 5.10 -16.03 5.51
CA LEU A 54 4.55 -15.39 4.31
C LEU A 54 3.14 -14.84 4.55
N GLU A 55 2.30 -15.58 5.29
CA GLU A 55 0.94 -15.17 5.62
C GLU A 55 0.91 -13.91 6.48
N TYR A 56 1.80 -13.81 7.48
CA TYR A 56 1.95 -12.61 8.30
C TYR A 56 2.30 -11.41 7.42
N LEU A 57 3.36 -11.52 6.60
CA LEU A 57 3.80 -10.43 5.73
C LEU A 57 2.70 -10.00 4.75
N THR A 58 1.95 -10.97 4.22
CA THR A 58 0.83 -10.70 3.30
C THR A 58 -0.32 -9.98 4.03
N LYS A 59 -0.72 -10.46 5.21
CA LYS A 59 -1.83 -9.91 6.01
C LYS A 59 -1.53 -8.52 6.55
N HIS A 60 -0.31 -8.30 7.03
CA HIS A 60 0.10 -7.05 7.70
C HIS A 60 0.67 -6.01 6.73
N ALA A 61 0.75 -6.31 5.43
CA ALA A 61 1.13 -5.37 4.36
C ALA A 61 0.19 -4.17 4.25
N VAL A 62 -0.98 -4.20 4.89
CA VAL A 62 -2.06 -3.22 4.74
C VAL A 62 -2.34 -2.49 6.06
N ASP A 63 -1.58 -2.83 7.10
CA ASP A 63 -1.75 -2.24 8.43
C ASP A 63 -1.42 -0.75 8.48
N PRO A 64 -0.39 -0.22 7.76
CA PRO A 64 -0.18 1.22 7.66
C PRO A 64 -1.40 1.99 7.16
N ASP A 65 -2.09 1.44 6.16
CA ASP A 65 -3.33 2.01 5.65
C ASP A 65 -4.46 2.00 6.67
N LYS A 66 -4.54 0.97 7.50
CA LYS A 66 -5.50 0.97 8.62
C LYS A 66 -5.10 1.98 9.71
N MET A 67 -3.79 2.12 9.97
CA MET A 67 -3.25 3.04 10.98
C MET A 67 -3.52 4.50 10.64
N ARG A 68 -3.65 4.88 9.36
CA ARG A 68 -3.90 6.28 8.95
C ARG A 68 -5.19 6.86 9.53
N TYR A 69 -6.18 6.02 9.85
CA TYR A 69 -7.41 6.44 10.51
C TYR A 69 -7.27 6.54 12.03
N LEU A 70 -6.27 5.89 12.63
CA LEU A 70 -6.11 5.74 14.09
C LEU A 70 -4.93 6.58 14.65
N VAL A 71 -3.98 6.94 13.81
CA VAL A 71 -2.76 7.67 14.15
C VAL A 71 -2.67 8.91 13.27
N LYS A 72 -2.72 10.09 13.88
CA LYS A 72 -2.78 11.38 13.17
C LYS A 72 -1.64 11.55 12.17
N GLU A 73 -0.42 11.18 12.58
CA GLU A 73 0.80 11.37 11.81
C GLU A 73 1.01 10.29 10.74
N GLU A 74 0.16 9.24 10.70
CA GLU A 74 0.36 8.13 9.78
C GLU A 74 0.00 8.52 8.34
N GLY A 75 -1.07 9.29 8.11
CA GLY A 75 -1.49 9.62 6.75
C GLY A 75 -0.39 10.29 5.90
N ALA A 76 0.44 11.15 6.51
CA ALA A 76 1.55 11.81 5.82
C ALA A 76 2.66 10.85 5.38
N ARG A 77 2.71 9.62 5.92
CA ARG A 77 3.78 8.65 5.64
C ARG A 77 3.60 7.89 4.33
N HIS A 78 2.45 8.04 3.68
CA HIS A 78 2.03 7.27 2.50
C HIS A 78 2.38 7.98 1.19
N PHE A 79 2.57 9.29 1.21
CA PHE A 79 2.72 10.08 -0.01
C PHE A 79 3.80 11.17 0.13
N MET A 80 4.08 11.84 -0.99
CA MET A 80 4.79 13.12 -1.05
C MET A 80 4.31 13.93 -2.25
N ASP A 81 3.76 15.11 -2.03
CA ASP A 81 3.31 16.01 -3.10
C ASP A 81 4.50 16.76 -3.72
N LEU A 82 5.21 16.13 -4.64
CA LEU A 82 6.44 16.69 -5.23
C LEU A 82 6.23 18.02 -5.96
N ASP A 83 5.03 18.28 -6.46
CA ASP A 83 4.63 19.51 -7.12
C ASP A 83 4.59 20.73 -6.19
N HIS A 84 4.65 20.52 -4.87
CA HIS A 84 4.85 21.58 -3.89
C HIS A 84 6.33 21.90 -3.61
N TYR A 85 7.27 21.17 -4.23
CA TYR A 85 8.71 21.26 -3.98
C TYR A 85 9.54 21.35 -5.27
N PRO A 86 9.41 22.42 -6.06
CA PRO A 86 10.17 22.55 -7.31
C PRO A 86 11.69 22.49 -7.12
N GLU A 87 12.21 22.86 -5.95
CA GLU A 87 13.62 22.82 -5.58
C GLU A 87 14.16 21.38 -5.42
N LEU A 88 13.28 20.41 -5.06
CA LEU A 88 13.63 18.98 -5.00
C LEU A 88 14.02 18.47 -6.39
N LEU A 89 13.26 18.90 -7.40
CA LEU A 89 13.47 18.53 -8.80
C LEU A 89 14.75 19.16 -9.38
N ALA A 90 15.18 20.31 -8.85
CA ALA A 90 16.29 21.08 -9.40
C ALA A 90 17.65 20.81 -8.73
N THR A 91 17.71 20.59 -7.41
CA THR A 91 18.99 20.72 -6.67
C THR A 91 19.37 19.57 -5.75
N LYS A 92 18.50 18.57 -5.54
CA LYS A 92 18.70 17.47 -4.57
C LYS A 92 18.97 17.89 -3.11
N LYS A 93 18.96 19.18 -2.78
CA LYS A 93 19.26 19.72 -1.44
C LYS A 93 18.28 19.28 -0.36
N LEU A 94 17.12 18.75 -0.75
CA LEU A 94 16.00 18.44 0.13
C LEU A 94 15.88 16.94 0.45
N MET A 95 16.87 16.13 0.06
CA MET A 95 16.79 14.69 0.29
C MET A 95 16.94 14.31 1.76
N ARG A 96 17.70 15.09 2.55
CA ARG A 96 17.88 14.87 4.00
C ARG A 96 16.82 15.62 4.79
N TRP A 97 16.29 14.97 5.83
CA TRP A 97 15.22 15.53 6.67
C TRP A 97 15.55 16.92 7.24
N ASN A 98 16.73 17.09 7.85
CA ASN A 98 17.11 18.36 8.48
C ASN A 98 17.23 19.52 7.49
N ASP A 99 17.71 19.23 6.27
CA ASP A 99 17.78 20.23 5.20
C ASP A 99 16.36 20.62 4.74
N ALA A 100 15.46 19.63 4.63
CA ALA A 100 14.06 19.86 4.27
C ALA A 100 13.29 20.67 5.33
N VAL A 101 13.49 20.36 6.61
CA VAL A 101 12.87 21.09 7.73
C VAL A 101 13.35 22.54 7.75
N THR A 102 14.64 22.78 7.46
CA THR A 102 15.19 24.14 7.40
C THR A 102 14.52 24.98 6.31
N LEU A 103 14.13 24.37 5.19
CA LEU A 103 13.51 25.10 4.07
C LEU A 103 11.99 25.25 4.20
N TYR A 104 11.26 24.23 4.67
CA TYR A 104 9.79 24.24 4.67
C TYR A 104 9.11 24.17 6.03
N SER A 105 9.85 23.98 7.13
CA SER A 105 9.35 23.57 8.45
C SER A 105 8.73 22.18 8.48
N GLU A 106 8.73 21.55 9.66
CA GLU A 106 8.16 20.22 9.86
C GLU A 106 6.66 20.17 9.57
N ASP A 107 5.88 21.18 9.98
CA ASP A 107 4.42 21.22 9.77
C ASP A 107 4.05 21.19 8.28
N THR A 108 4.78 21.92 7.45
CA THR A 108 4.57 21.89 6.00
C THR A 108 4.90 20.53 5.43
N LEU A 109 6.04 19.94 5.79
CA LEU A 109 6.43 18.59 5.34
C LEU A 109 5.38 17.55 5.74
N GLN A 110 4.89 17.59 6.97
CA GLN A 110 3.82 16.70 7.43
C GLN A 110 2.52 16.89 6.63
N SER A 111 2.18 18.13 6.25
CA SER A 111 0.96 18.38 5.46
C SER A 111 1.04 17.91 4.00
N LYS A 112 2.27 17.83 3.46
CA LYS A 112 2.59 17.54 2.06
C LYS A 112 3.27 16.20 1.84
N GLY A 113 3.41 15.41 2.91
CA GLY A 113 3.85 14.03 2.84
C GLY A 113 5.34 13.88 3.08
N ILE A 114 5.68 12.79 3.78
CA ILE A 114 7.01 12.49 4.30
C ILE A 114 7.49 11.08 3.93
N LEU A 115 6.85 10.45 2.93
CA LEU A 115 7.11 9.08 2.49
C LEU A 115 8.61 8.68 2.41
N PRO A 116 9.50 9.40 1.68
CA PRO A 116 10.90 9.00 1.57
C PRO A 116 11.63 8.94 2.92
N TRP A 117 11.37 9.90 3.81
CA TRP A 117 12.00 9.93 5.14
C TRP A 117 11.41 8.88 6.07
N ASN A 118 10.12 8.57 5.94
CA ASN A 118 9.52 7.48 6.68
C ASN A 118 10.05 6.10 6.24
N ILE A 119 10.34 5.92 4.95
CA ILE A 119 11.01 4.71 4.43
C ILE A 119 12.40 4.56 5.06
N GLU A 120 13.20 5.64 5.10
CA GLU A 120 14.52 5.63 5.76
C GLU A 120 14.41 5.29 7.26
N LEU A 121 13.48 5.92 7.97
CA LEU A 121 13.24 5.64 9.39
C LEU A 121 12.82 4.18 9.64
N THR A 122 11.97 3.63 8.77
CA THR A 122 11.46 2.26 8.90
C THR A 122 12.55 1.24 8.54
N LEU A 123 13.40 1.53 7.56
CA LEU A 123 14.61 0.74 7.28
C LEU A 123 15.55 0.68 8.50
N ASN A 124 15.78 1.81 9.17
CA ASN A 124 16.60 1.85 10.37
C ASN A 124 15.99 1.02 11.51
N ARG A 125 14.66 1.07 11.68
CA ARG A 125 13.92 0.23 12.65
C ARG A 125 14.04 -1.26 12.32
N LEU A 126 13.91 -1.64 11.06
CA LEU A 126 14.08 -3.02 10.61
C LEU A 126 15.51 -3.51 10.84
N THR A 127 16.50 -2.69 10.50
CA THR A 127 17.93 -2.99 10.73
C THR A 127 18.20 -3.23 12.22
N LYS A 128 17.69 -2.35 13.09
CA LYS A 128 17.80 -2.51 14.55
C LYS A 128 17.11 -3.79 15.04
N ALA A 129 15.95 -4.13 14.51
CA ALA A 129 15.27 -5.37 14.85
C ALA A 129 16.07 -6.63 14.48
N PHE A 130 16.79 -6.60 13.35
CA PHE A 130 17.74 -7.66 13.00
C PHE A 130 18.91 -7.75 13.97
N VAL A 131 19.50 -6.61 14.37
CA VAL A 131 20.58 -6.56 15.38
C VAL A 131 20.11 -7.15 16.71
N GLU A 132 18.90 -6.80 17.14
CA GLU A 132 18.26 -7.28 18.37
C GLU A 132 17.78 -8.73 18.29
N ARG A 133 17.75 -9.33 17.08
CA ARG A 133 17.22 -10.68 16.81
C ARG A 133 15.76 -10.84 17.22
N ASP A 134 14.99 -9.77 17.09
CA ASP A 134 13.57 -9.71 17.47
C ASP A 134 12.70 -10.06 16.25
N SER A 135 12.31 -11.34 16.14
CA SER A 135 11.57 -11.84 14.98
C SER A 135 10.22 -11.15 14.77
N ALA A 136 9.53 -10.78 15.85
CA ALA A 136 8.24 -10.10 15.77
C ALA A 136 8.42 -8.69 15.18
N LYS A 137 9.40 -7.92 15.69
CA LYS A 137 9.73 -6.60 15.13
C LYS A 137 10.22 -6.69 13.68
N ILE A 138 11.02 -7.69 13.34
CA ILE A 138 11.52 -7.89 11.97
C ILE A 138 10.35 -8.04 11.00
N LEU A 139 9.38 -8.90 11.32
CA LEU A 139 8.25 -9.14 10.44
C LEU A 139 7.34 -7.91 10.34
N ARG A 140 7.04 -7.27 11.47
CA ARG A 140 6.24 -6.04 11.49
C ARG A 140 6.87 -4.94 10.66
N TYR A 141 8.15 -4.63 10.90
CA TYR A 141 8.84 -3.59 10.15
C TYR A 141 9.12 -3.99 8.70
N SER A 142 9.24 -5.29 8.39
CA SER A 142 9.30 -5.76 6.99
C SER A 142 7.99 -5.49 6.26
N ALA A 143 6.85 -5.84 6.85
CA ALA A 143 5.53 -5.59 6.26
C ALA A 143 5.27 -4.09 6.07
N TYR A 144 5.58 -3.27 7.09
CA TYR A 144 5.34 -1.83 7.02
C TYR A 144 6.29 -1.14 6.03
N LEU A 145 7.57 -1.50 6.03
CA LEU A 145 8.51 -1.01 5.02
C LEU A 145 8.08 -1.43 3.62
N GLY A 146 7.57 -2.66 3.48
CA GLY A 146 7.02 -3.18 2.24
C GLY A 146 5.85 -2.34 1.72
N HIS A 147 4.93 -1.95 2.59
CA HIS A 147 3.81 -1.05 2.27
C HIS A 147 4.30 0.30 1.74
N TYR A 148 5.12 1.03 2.51
CA TYR A 148 5.59 2.36 2.09
C TYR A 148 6.41 2.32 0.79
N LEU A 149 7.17 1.26 0.54
CA LEU A 149 7.87 1.07 -0.73
C LEU A 149 6.93 0.76 -1.90
N ALA A 150 5.79 0.11 -1.64
CA ALA A 150 4.75 -0.08 -2.62
C ALA A 150 4.07 1.27 -2.95
N ASP A 151 3.73 2.09 -1.97
CA ASP A 151 3.21 3.47 -2.19
C ASP A 151 4.18 4.31 -3.01
N ALA A 152 5.49 4.21 -2.71
CA ALA A 152 6.53 4.90 -3.48
C ALA A 152 6.60 4.48 -4.97
N SER A 153 5.94 3.37 -5.31
CA SER A 153 5.82 2.83 -6.67
C SER A 153 4.49 3.18 -7.34
N VAL A 154 3.60 3.93 -6.66
CA VAL A 154 2.34 4.42 -7.21
C VAL A 154 2.51 5.88 -7.64
N PRO A 155 2.34 6.23 -8.92
CA PRO A 155 2.54 7.61 -9.38
C PRO A 155 1.67 8.62 -8.64
N LEU A 156 0.44 8.25 -8.32
CA LEU A 156 -0.55 9.12 -7.67
C LEU A 156 -0.22 9.44 -6.20
N HIS A 157 0.67 8.69 -5.53
CA HIS A 157 1.20 9.03 -4.20
C HIS A 157 2.32 10.08 -4.25
N THR A 158 2.66 10.59 -5.44
CA THR A 158 3.77 11.54 -5.64
C THR A 158 3.32 12.95 -6.06
N THR A 159 2.02 13.25 -6.02
CA THR A 159 1.45 14.51 -6.54
C THR A 159 0.26 14.99 -5.73
N SER A 160 0.09 16.32 -5.62
CA SER A 160 -1.11 16.89 -5.02
C SER A 160 -2.39 16.62 -5.82
N ASN A 161 -2.31 16.24 -7.10
CA ASN A 161 -3.45 15.77 -7.92
C ASN A 161 -3.71 14.26 -7.77
N TYR A 162 -3.45 13.71 -6.58
CA TYR A 162 -3.44 12.28 -6.29
C TYR A 162 -4.71 11.52 -6.65
N ASN A 163 -5.87 12.19 -6.72
CA ASN A 163 -7.14 11.58 -7.10
C ASN A 163 -7.76 12.30 -8.31
N GLY A 164 -6.98 12.97 -9.15
CA GLY A 164 -7.49 13.66 -10.34
C GLY A 164 -8.41 14.86 -10.03
N GLN A 165 -8.47 15.31 -8.78
CA GLN A 165 -9.36 16.36 -8.31
C GLN A 165 -9.05 17.75 -8.90
N LEU A 166 -7.83 17.97 -9.39
CA LEU A 166 -7.41 19.22 -10.04
C LEU A 166 -7.63 19.19 -11.55
N THR A 167 -7.91 18.01 -12.13
CA THR A 167 -8.04 17.80 -13.59
C THR A 167 -9.37 17.19 -14.01
N GLY A 168 -10.33 17.02 -13.08
CA GLY A 168 -11.67 16.54 -13.37
C GLY A 168 -11.80 15.02 -13.49
N GLN A 169 -10.90 14.27 -12.85
CA GLN A 169 -10.78 12.81 -12.95
C GLN A 169 -10.95 12.15 -11.57
N LYS A 170 -11.84 12.72 -10.72
CA LYS A 170 -12.06 12.25 -9.34
C LYS A 170 -12.37 10.75 -9.33
N GLY A 171 -11.59 9.98 -8.58
CA GLY A 171 -11.68 8.51 -8.48
C GLY A 171 -10.59 7.76 -9.25
N ILE A 172 -9.70 8.45 -9.97
CA ILE A 172 -8.60 7.79 -10.72
C ILE A 172 -7.60 7.07 -9.81
N HIS A 173 -7.51 7.46 -8.53
CA HIS A 173 -6.61 6.82 -7.56
C HIS A 173 -7.01 5.37 -7.29
N GLY A 174 -8.20 5.14 -6.73
CA GLY A 174 -8.76 3.79 -6.59
C GLY A 174 -8.90 3.05 -7.93
N PHE A 175 -9.11 3.76 -9.05
CA PHE A 175 -9.09 3.12 -10.37
C PHE A 175 -7.72 2.49 -10.68
N TRP A 176 -6.64 3.26 -10.54
CA TRP A 176 -5.30 2.82 -10.88
C TRP A 176 -4.75 1.81 -9.87
N GLU A 177 -4.89 2.08 -8.57
CA GLU A 177 -4.27 1.30 -7.49
C GLU A 177 -5.07 0.05 -7.11
N THR A 178 -6.40 0.13 -7.16
CA THR A 178 -7.28 -0.96 -6.71
C THR A 178 -7.86 -1.73 -7.88
N ARG A 179 -8.54 -1.05 -8.81
CA ARG A 179 -9.32 -1.72 -9.86
C ARG A 179 -8.45 -2.45 -10.88
N LEU A 180 -7.39 -1.82 -11.40
CA LEU A 180 -6.54 -2.43 -12.42
C LEU A 180 -5.79 -3.67 -11.89
N PRO A 181 -5.13 -3.65 -10.71
CA PRO A 181 -4.46 -4.85 -10.20
C PRO A 181 -5.43 -5.99 -9.92
N VAL A 182 -6.63 -5.68 -9.41
CA VAL A 182 -7.67 -6.70 -9.19
C VAL A 182 -8.08 -7.40 -10.48
N LEU A 183 -8.23 -6.66 -11.58
CA LEU A 183 -8.65 -7.23 -12.87
C LEU A 183 -7.52 -7.99 -13.58
N PHE A 184 -6.30 -7.48 -13.55
CA PHE A 184 -5.26 -7.87 -14.50
C PHE A 184 -4.05 -8.58 -13.88
N SER A 185 -3.89 -8.58 -12.55
CA SER A 185 -2.69 -9.14 -11.90
C SER A 185 -2.43 -10.62 -12.20
N SER A 186 -3.47 -11.41 -12.49
CA SER A 186 -3.34 -12.82 -12.88
C SER A 186 -2.60 -13.02 -14.20
N SER A 187 -2.51 -11.97 -15.04
CA SER A 187 -1.80 -11.98 -16.32
C SER A 187 -0.37 -11.43 -16.24
N TYR A 188 0.05 -10.88 -15.09
CA TYR A 188 1.35 -10.23 -14.94
C TYR A 188 2.47 -11.23 -14.64
N ASP A 189 3.65 -11.01 -15.23
CA ASP A 189 4.87 -11.76 -14.91
C ASP A 189 5.60 -11.11 -13.72
N GLN A 190 5.23 -11.52 -12.50
CA GLN A 190 5.70 -10.92 -11.24
C GLN A 190 7.09 -11.44 -10.79
N LEU A 191 8.04 -11.60 -11.71
CA LEU A 191 9.39 -12.13 -11.47
C LEU A 191 10.49 -11.07 -11.68
N PRO A 192 10.74 -10.17 -10.71
CA PRO A 192 11.74 -9.10 -10.87
C PRO A 192 13.21 -9.56 -10.77
N GLY A 193 13.48 -10.80 -10.41
CA GLY A 193 14.82 -11.30 -10.10
C GLY A 193 15.18 -11.21 -8.61
N ARG A 194 16.48 -11.37 -8.30
CA ARG A 194 16.98 -11.44 -6.92
C ARG A 194 17.26 -10.05 -6.34
N ALA A 195 16.96 -9.89 -5.06
CA ALA A 195 17.27 -8.70 -4.29
C ALA A 195 18.78 -8.41 -4.25
N GLY A 196 19.14 -7.14 -4.44
CA GLY A 196 20.49 -6.62 -4.35
C GLY A 196 20.70 -5.71 -3.13
N TYR A 197 21.95 -5.56 -2.70
CA TYR A 197 22.30 -4.64 -1.61
C TYR A 197 22.28 -3.20 -2.12
N ILE A 198 21.74 -2.28 -1.31
CA ILE A 198 21.72 -0.85 -1.62
C ILE A 198 22.67 -0.13 -0.67
N ASP A 199 23.72 0.47 -1.23
CA ASP A 199 24.75 1.19 -0.46
C ASP A 199 24.26 2.53 0.09
N HIS A 200 23.41 3.23 -0.68
CA HIS A 200 22.81 4.51 -0.30
C HIS A 200 21.28 4.44 -0.42
N PRO A 201 20.58 3.90 0.61
CA PRO A 201 19.14 3.69 0.55
C PRO A 201 18.33 4.97 0.40
N LEU A 202 18.75 6.08 0.99
CA LEU A 202 18.06 7.36 0.83
C LEU A 202 18.11 7.83 -0.63
N ASP A 203 19.28 7.79 -1.26
CA ASP A 203 19.44 8.18 -2.66
C ASP A 203 18.63 7.28 -3.60
N TYR A 204 18.58 5.98 -3.29
CA TYR A 204 17.84 5.01 -4.07
C TYR A 204 16.32 5.27 -4.01
N VAL A 205 15.73 5.48 -2.83
CA VAL A 205 14.29 5.74 -2.71
C VAL A 205 13.90 7.05 -3.39
N TRP A 206 14.70 8.10 -3.26
CA TRP A 206 14.43 9.37 -3.94
C TRP A 206 14.46 9.23 -5.45
N LYS A 207 15.46 8.53 -5.99
CA LYS A 207 15.51 8.23 -7.43
C LYS A 207 14.26 7.48 -7.88
N HIS A 208 13.84 6.47 -7.12
CA HIS A 208 12.65 5.67 -7.41
C HIS A 208 11.37 6.51 -7.42
N ILE A 209 11.15 7.32 -6.38
CA ILE A 209 9.98 8.21 -6.25
C ILE A 209 9.94 9.21 -7.42
N LEU A 210 11.07 9.84 -7.77
CA LEU A 210 11.13 10.78 -8.90
C LEU A 210 10.86 10.10 -10.24
N GLN A 211 11.35 8.86 -10.43
CA GLN A 211 11.04 8.08 -11.63
C GLN A 211 9.55 7.70 -11.69
N CYS A 212 8.96 7.34 -10.55
CA CYS A 212 7.54 7.05 -10.41
C CYS A 212 6.68 8.28 -10.74
N HIS A 213 7.08 9.46 -10.25
CA HIS A 213 6.39 10.73 -10.50
C HIS A 213 6.30 11.08 -11.99
N ASN A 214 7.32 10.73 -12.78
CA ASN A 214 7.29 10.97 -14.24
C ASN A 214 6.15 10.22 -14.95
N ALA A 215 5.51 9.22 -14.32
CA ALA A 215 4.37 8.52 -14.87
C ALA A 215 3.01 9.18 -14.54
N VAL A 216 2.96 10.18 -13.65
CA VAL A 216 1.72 10.90 -13.29
C VAL A 216 1.05 11.49 -14.52
N ASP A 217 1.84 12.05 -15.43
CA ASP A 217 1.31 12.69 -16.63
C ASP A 217 0.57 11.68 -17.52
N SER A 218 1.10 10.47 -17.64
CA SER A 218 0.58 9.40 -18.47
C SER A 218 -0.68 8.81 -17.84
N VAL A 219 -0.69 8.62 -16.52
CA VAL A 219 -1.89 8.22 -15.76
C VAL A 219 -3.03 9.20 -16.03
N LEU A 220 -2.80 10.50 -15.87
CA LEU A 220 -3.85 11.51 -16.04
C LEU A 220 -4.23 11.71 -17.52
N LYS A 221 -3.26 11.85 -18.42
CA LYS A 221 -3.53 12.14 -19.84
C LYS A 221 -4.26 11.00 -20.54
N PHE A 222 -3.91 9.75 -20.26
CA PHE A 222 -4.55 8.62 -20.91
C PHE A 222 -5.97 8.38 -20.40
N GLU A 223 -6.24 8.57 -19.11
CA GLU A 223 -7.64 8.48 -18.62
C GLU A 223 -8.47 9.62 -19.21
N ALA A 224 -7.94 10.85 -19.24
CA ALA A 224 -8.64 11.99 -19.83
C ALA A 224 -8.94 11.78 -21.33
N LYS A 225 -7.98 11.22 -22.08
CA LYS A 225 -8.16 10.83 -23.48
C LYS A 225 -9.23 9.74 -23.63
N LEU A 226 -9.16 8.69 -22.83
CA LEU A 226 -10.15 7.62 -22.89
C LEU A 226 -11.56 8.12 -22.55
N ASN A 227 -11.65 9.04 -21.58
CA ASN A 227 -12.90 9.68 -21.17
C ASN A 227 -13.52 10.56 -22.27
N SER A 228 -12.73 11.09 -23.21
CA SER A 228 -13.25 11.82 -24.37
C SER A 228 -13.60 10.93 -25.57
N GLU A 229 -13.00 9.74 -25.64
CA GLU A 229 -13.22 8.76 -26.73
C GLU A 229 -14.37 7.79 -26.45
N MET A 230 -14.73 7.56 -25.18
CA MET A 230 -15.78 6.63 -24.77
C MET A 230 -17.04 7.34 -24.28
N ALA A 231 -18.20 6.75 -24.58
CA ALA A 231 -19.48 7.21 -24.05
C ALA A 231 -19.50 7.10 -22.52
N SER A 232 -20.07 8.09 -21.84
CA SER A 232 -20.04 8.19 -20.37
C SER A 232 -20.72 7.00 -19.69
N GLU A 233 -21.73 6.40 -20.33
CA GLU A 233 -22.44 5.21 -19.86
C GLU A 233 -21.57 3.95 -19.87
N GLN A 234 -20.45 3.96 -20.60
CA GLN A 234 -19.50 2.85 -20.65
C GLN A 234 -18.40 2.95 -19.60
N LYS A 235 -18.26 4.11 -18.94
CA LYS A 235 -17.21 4.33 -17.94
C LYS A 235 -17.41 3.45 -16.71
N TYR A 236 -18.65 3.39 -16.23
CA TYR A 236 -19.02 2.65 -15.03
C TYR A 236 -19.89 1.43 -15.37
N GLY A 237 -19.86 0.44 -14.49
CA GLY A 237 -20.72 -0.74 -14.54
C GLY A 237 -20.97 -1.28 -13.13
N LEU A 238 -21.96 -2.16 -13.01
CA LEU A 238 -22.22 -2.86 -11.76
C LEU A 238 -21.23 -4.01 -11.61
N VAL A 239 -20.49 -4.02 -10.50
CA VAL A 239 -19.51 -5.04 -10.15
C VAL A 239 -19.91 -5.66 -8.81
N GLU A 240 -19.85 -6.98 -8.72
CA GLU A 240 -20.04 -7.68 -7.45
C GLU A 240 -18.77 -7.55 -6.60
N LYS A 241 -18.84 -6.80 -5.50
CA LYS A 241 -17.79 -6.75 -4.46
C LYS A 241 -18.36 -7.31 -3.16
N ASN A 242 -17.80 -8.41 -2.67
CA ASN A 242 -18.19 -9.05 -1.42
C ASN A 242 -19.69 -9.37 -1.31
N LYS A 243 -20.29 -9.92 -2.38
CA LYS A 243 -21.72 -10.23 -2.47
C LYS A 243 -22.65 -9.01 -2.48
N MET A 244 -22.10 -7.81 -2.70
CA MET A 244 -22.86 -6.58 -2.92
C MET A 244 -22.57 -6.04 -4.31
N MET A 245 -23.61 -5.56 -5.00
CA MET A 245 -23.45 -4.87 -6.28
C MET A 245 -23.09 -3.41 -6.02
N VAL A 246 -21.94 -2.96 -6.55
CA VAL A 246 -21.48 -1.57 -6.47
C VAL A 246 -21.20 -1.03 -7.86
N SER A 247 -21.41 0.27 -8.05
CA SER A 247 -20.96 0.96 -9.27
C SER A 247 -19.45 1.18 -9.18
N ASP A 248 -18.71 0.72 -10.19
CA ASP A 248 -17.26 0.89 -10.31
C ASP A 248 -16.88 1.01 -11.80
N TYR A 249 -15.62 1.30 -12.11
CA TYR A 249 -15.12 1.34 -13.48
C TYR A 249 -15.39 0.00 -14.19
N SER A 250 -16.01 0.08 -15.36
CA SER A 250 -16.37 -1.10 -16.14
C SER A 250 -15.12 -1.87 -16.58
N GLU A 251 -15.22 -3.18 -16.76
CA GLU A 251 -14.09 -4.00 -17.22
C GLU A 251 -13.59 -3.52 -18.59
N LYS A 252 -14.51 -3.17 -19.50
CA LYS A 252 -14.17 -2.66 -20.84
C LYS A 252 -13.41 -1.33 -20.80
N TYR A 253 -13.82 -0.41 -19.92
CA TYR A 253 -13.10 0.86 -19.73
C TYR A 253 -11.72 0.61 -19.12
N SER A 254 -11.67 -0.28 -18.11
CA SER A 254 -10.43 -0.70 -17.43
C SER A 254 -9.42 -1.32 -18.38
N GLU A 255 -9.87 -2.22 -19.27
CA GLU A 255 -9.02 -2.90 -20.25
C GLU A 255 -8.42 -1.91 -21.26
N LYS A 256 -9.24 -1.00 -21.80
CA LYS A 256 -8.76 0.03 -22.73
C LYS A 256 -7.76 0.98 -22.08
N TYR A 257 -8.04 1.40 -20.86
CA TYR A 257 -7.10 2.25 -20.11
C TYR A 257 -5.80 1.51 -19.82
N HIS A 258 -5.88 0.25 -19.38
CA HIS A 258 -4.71 -0.60 -19.13
C HIS A 258 -3.85 -0.79 -20.40
N GLN A 259 -4.48 -0.97 -21.56
CA GLN A 259 -3.81 -1.02 -22.86
C GLN A 259 -3.13 0.31 -23.22
N GLN A 260 -3.79 1.45 -22.99
CA GLN A 260 -3.19 2.78 -23.23
C GLN A 260 -2.00 3.06 -22.30
N LEU A 261 -2.04 2.57 -21.06
CA LEU A 261 -0.92 2.62 -20.12
C LEU A 261 0.25 1.69 -20.52
N ASN A 262 0.07 0.84 -21.54
CA ASN A 262 1.09 0.00 -22.14
C ASN A 262 1.92 -0.76 -21.08
N GLY A 263 1.25 -1.53 -20.21
CA GLY A 263 1.90 -2.35 -19.17
C GLY A 263 2.50 -1.58 -17.99
N MET A 264 2.13 -0.30 -17.78
CA MET A 264 2.66 0.50 -16.68
C MET A 264 2.37 -0.11 -15.31
N VAL A 265 1.13 -0.56 -15.05
CA VAL A 265 0.73 -1.08 -13.74
C VAL A 265 1.57 -2.30 -13.37
N GLU A 266 1.74 -3.23 -14.31
CA GLU A 266 2.64 -4.38 -14.17
C GLU A 266 4.08 -3.95 -13.85
N ARG A 267 4.66 -3.02 -14.64
CA ARG A 267 6.01 -2.52 -14.39
C ARG A 267 6.17 -1.92 -12.99
N GLN A 268 5.18 -1.17 -12.51
CA GLN A 268 5.21 -0.58 -11.18
C GLN A 268 5.10 -1.64 -10.08
N MET A 269 4.26 -2.66 -10.26
CA MET A 269 4.18 -3.79 -9.32
C MET A 269 5.50 -4.58 -9.27
N ILE A 270 6.12 -4.88 -10.42
CA ILE A 270 7.41 -5.58 -10.49
C ILE A 270 8.50 -4.74 -9.82
N SER A 271 8.52 -3.43 -10.08
CA SER A 271 9.44 -2.48 -9.46
C SER A 271 9.28 -2.46 -7.94
N ALA A 272 8.04 -2.42 -7.44
CA ALA A 272 7.71 -2.48 -6.01
C ALA A 272 8.19 -3.79 -5.37
N ILE A 273 7.92 -4.94 -5.99
CA ILE A 273 8.37 -6.25 -5.50
C ILE A 273 9.90 -6.27 -5.37
N HIS A 274 10.60 -5.78 -6.39
CA HIS A 274 12.07 -5.76 -6.40
C HIS A 274 12.64 -4.86 -5.30
N ILE A 275 12.19 -3.60 -5.21
CA ILE A 275 12.73 -2.64 -4.25
C ILE A 275 12.49 -3.11 -2.81
N ILE A 276 11.34 -3.70 -2.50
CA ILE A 276 11.05 -4.26 -1.17
C ILE A 276 12.07 -5.35 -0.81
N GLY A 277 12.31 -6.29 -1.73
CA GLY A 277 13.34 -7.30 -1.58
C GLY A 277 14.72 -6.72 -1.28
N CYS A 278 15.14 -5.72 -2.06
CA CYS A 278 16.41 -5.03 -1.87
C CYS A 278 16.52 -4.34 -0.50
N TYR A 279 15.45 -3.69 -0.03
CA TYR A 279 15.45 -3.01 1.28
C TYR A 279 15.47 -3.99 2.45
N TRP A 280 14.70 -5.07 2.38
CA TRP A 280 14.76 -6.14 3.39
C TRP A 280 16.16 -6.75 3.46
N TYR A 281 16.75 -7.07 2.30
CA TYR A 281 18.11 -7.60 2.22
C TYR A 281 19.15 -6.60 2.74
N THR A 282 18.99 -5.32 2.41
CA THR A 282 19.87 -4.25 2.88
C THR A 282 19.80 -4.10 4.40
N ALA A 283 18.61 -4.14 4.99
CA ALA A 283 18.44 -4.09 6.45
C ALA A 283 19.15 -5.26 7.16
N TRP A 284 18.98 -6.48 6.63
CA TRP A 284 19.62 -7.68 7.17
C TRP A 284 21.15 -7.62 7.04
N LYS A 285 21.66 -7.17 5.89
CA LYS A 285 23.10 -7.04 5.64
C LYS A 285 23.72 -5.96 6.53
N ASN A 286 23.07 -4.80 6.68
CA ASN A 286 23.49 -3.72 7.57
C ASN A 286 23.53 -4.16 9.05
N ALA A 287 22.67 -5.11 9.44
CA ALA A 287 22.65 -5.68 10.77
C ALA A 287 23.75 -6.74 11.02
N GLY A 288 24.68 -6.95 10.08
CA GLY A 288 25.75 -7.94 10.20
C GLY A 288 25.31 -9.37 9.85
N GLN A 289 24.25 -9.51 9.04
CA GLN A 289 23.78 -10.80 8.50
C GLN A 289 23.49 -11.85 9.59
N PRO A 290 22.70 -11.53 10.65
CA PRO A 290 22.40 -12.48 11.70
C PRO A 290 21.70 -13.72 11.14
N SER A 291 22.06 -14.90 11.66
CA SER A 291 21.40 -16.16 11.29
C SER A 291 19.91 -16.10 11.64
N LEU A 292 19.05 -16.33 10.64
CA LEU A 292 17.59 -16.38 10.80
C LEU A 292 17.07 -17.81 11.05
N ASN A 293 17.98 -18.75 11.29
CA ASN A 293 17.64 -20.13 11.59
C ASN A 293 17.01 -20.23 13.00
N ASN A 294 15.95 -21.03 13.12
CA ASN A 294 15.25 -21.34 14.38
C ASN A 294 14.48 -20.19 15.04
N TRP A 295 14.27 -19.06 14.36
CA TRP A 295 13.40 -18.00 14.90
C TRP A 295 11.94 -18.34 14.65
N LYS A 296 11.16 -18.42 15.74
CA LYS A 296 9.72 -18.64 15.74
C LYS A 296 9.03 -17.41 16.29
N ILE A 297 8.00 -16.94 15.59
CA ILE A 297 7.05 -15.99 16.17
C ILE A 297 6.31 -16.71 17.30
N ARG A 298 6.08 -16.06 18.44
CA ARG A 298 5.14 -16.58 19.44
C ARG A 298 3.72 -16.33 18.92
N LYS A 299 2.78 -17.21 19.27
CA LYS A 299 1.40 -17.10 18.77
C LYS A 299 0.75 -15.74 19.10
N ASP A 300 1.20 -15.12 20.19
CA ASP A 300 0.72 -13.83 20.68
C ASP A 300 1.28 -12.63 19.88
N ASP A 301 2.33 -12.80 19.07
CA ASP A 301 2.91 -11.72 18.27
C ASP A 301 2.24 -11.58 16.87
N ASP A 302 1.22 -12.40 16.55
CA ASP A 302 0.41 -12.32 15.30
C ASP A 302 -0.75 -11.31 15.40
N GLU A 303 -0.96 -10.71 16.57
CA GLU A 303 -1.93 -9.62 16.73
C GLU A 303 -1.33 -8.32 16.17
N SER A 304 -2.06 -7.69 15.22
CA SER A 304 -1.66 -6.37 14.77
C SER A 304 -1.85 -5.36 15.91
N PRO A 305 -0.89 -4.45 16.15
CA PRO A 305 -1.15 -3.29 17.02
C PRO A 305 -2.39 -2.51 16.57
N VAL A 306 -2.74 -2.52 15.28
CA VAL A 306 -3.95 -1.91 14.73
C VAL A 306 -5.21 -2.53 15.31
N ASP A 307 -5.24 -3.86 15.43
CA ASP A 307 -6.39 -4.59 15.97
C ASP A 307 -6.63 -4.17 17.43
N SER A 308 -5.55 -3.91 18.19
CA SER A 308 -5.63 -3.37 19.56
C SER A 308 -6.03 -1.89 19.63
N LEU A 309 -5.68 -1.08 18.62
CA LEU A 309 -6.01 0.36 18.55
C LEU A 309 -7.46 0.64 18.13
N SER A 310 -8.13 -0.33 17.51
CA SER A 310 -9.54 -0.24 17.10
C SER A 310 -10.52 0.07 18.25
N VAL A 311 -10.08 -0.08 19.50
CA VAL A 311 -10.86 0.17 20.72
C VAL A 311 -11.05 1.67 21.02
N THR A 312 -10.23 2.57 20.44
CA THR A 312 -10.30 4.03 20.69
C THR A 312 -11.02 4.79 19.56
N LYS A 313 -12.23 5.30 19.86
CA LYS A 313 -13.22 5.95 18.97
C LYS A 313 -12.81 7.22 18.18
N ARG A 314 -11.53 7.58 18.07
CA ARG A 314 -11.12 8.76 17.27
C ARG A 314 -10.58 8.33 15.91
N THR A 315 -11.39 8.56 14.88
CA THR A 315 -10.97 8.46 13.48
C THR A 315 -10.48 9.82 12.98
N PHE A 316 -9.27 9.88 12.45
CA PHE A 316 -8.73 11.09 11.82
C PHE A 316 -9.24 11.26 10.38
N LYS A 317 -9.30 12.52 9.91
CA LYS A 317 -9.61 12.81 8.50
C LYS A 317 -8.37 12.48 7.65
N VAL A 318 -8.57 11.70 6.61
CA VAL A 318 -7.52 11.24 5.68
C VAL A 318 -7.84 11.78 4.27
N ARG A 319 -6.85 11.78 3.38
CA ARG A 319 -7.06 12.09 1.96
C ARG A 319 -8.09 11.13 1.36
N GLU A 320 -8.98 11.65 0.52
CA GLU A 320 -9.97 10.87 -0.22
C GLU A 320 -9.32 10.25 -1.46
N GLU A 321 -8.83 9.02 -1.32
CA GLU A 321 -8.16 8.24 -2.36
C GLU A 321 -9.08 7.19 -2.99
N GLU A 322 -10.12 6.78 -2.27
CA GLU A 322 -11.17 5.85 -2.71
C GLU A 322 -12.56 6.42 -2.44
#